data_AF-A0AAU9X7Y7-F1
#
_entry.id   AF-A0AAU9X7Y7-F1
#
_cell.length_a   1.000
_cell.length_b   1.000
_cell.length_c   1.000
_cell.angle_alpha   90.00
_cell.angle_beta   90.00
_cell.angle_gamma   90.00
#
_symmetry.space_group_name_H-M   'P 1'
#
loop_
_entity.id
_entity.type
_entity.pdbx_description
1 polymer ?
#
loop_
_entity_poly.entity_id
_entity_poly.type
_entity_poly.pdbx_seq_one_letter_code
_entity_poly.pdbx_strand_id
1 'polypeptide(L)'
;LVFKYLIFRYLHYNHMREIPYGFFKELKDISRVMFDTNLMCCHMHKEDADCAFIENDDFANCESMFKSPTPRKSIWAIGSLSLAGSVFVITWRSVFKDTNTAQSIMLLHLAVSDGIMGAYLITLGVKDVLWRGEYYLHDFEWRSSLACQITGATSLLSSEASLMLMALISADRLKNIVFPFRGGALSRKMIHILCTIIWLVGFLLAFFPMFGLRYFEDLTTYHNYYGKSVVCLPLQLSRHKTEGWEYSVSVFIGLNFFLFIFITVAYLIIFMSRVRVKNQSANARRETGLAKRVFFIIFTDCLCWIPIIVFGMRSLLEKNFKPPSDLAAWIAVFALPINSAINPILYTLATPKAQEYLGSKIAMLRSFIRSTFHCSEYQEEQQQDPREIEDNGQQVDQQEGEAVEMQILGLPHPDQGV
;
A
#
# COMPACT_ATOMS: atom_id res chain seq x y z
N LEU A 1 -18.55 35.48 52.14
CA LEU A 1 -18.31 34.43 51.11
C LEU A 1 -17.26 34.95 50.16
N VAL A 2 -16.22 34.16 49.86
CA VAL A 2 -15.17 34.54 48.90
C VAL A 2 -15.54 34.01 47.52
N PHE A 3 -16.18 34.83 46.68
CA PHE A 3 -16.29 34.55 45.26
C PHE A 3 -15.05 35.09 44.54
N LYS A 4 -13.93 34.36 44.65
CA LYS A 4 -12.78 34.55 43.76
C LYS A 4 -13.00 33.74 42.47
N TYR A 5 -13.63 34.40 41.50
CA TYR A 5 -13.47 34.18 40.06
C TYR A 5 -13.44 32.72 39.57
N LEU A 6 -14.62 32.11 39.38
CA LEU A 6 -14.75 31.02 38.39
C LEU A 6 -15.01 31.65 37.01
N ILE A 7 -14.04 31.53 36.11
CA ILE A 7 -14.22 31.87 34.69
C ILE A 7 -14.36 30.56 33.90
N PHE A 8 -15.61 30.15 33.70
CA PHE A 8 -15.96 29.22 32.63
C PHE A 8 -15.97 29.99 31.30
N ARG A 9 -15.18 29.56 30.31
CA ARG A 9 -15.32 30.03 28.93
C ARG A 9 -15.71 28.86 28.03
N TYR A 10 -16.92 28.95 27.48
CA TYR A 10 -17.37 28.10 26.39
C TYR A 10 -16.88 28.74 25.09
N LEU A 11 -15.87 28.13 24.48
CA LEU A 11 -15.39 28.54 23.15
C LEU A 11 -16.03 27.71 22.03
N HIS A 12 -16.77 26.66 22.39
CA HIS A 12 -17.53 25.84 21.45
C HIS A 12 -18.43 26.65 20.49
N TYR A 13 -18.44 26.26 19.21
CA TYR A 13 -19.13 26.93 18.09
C TYR A 13 -18.74 28.41 17.86
N ASN A 14 -17.62 28.91 18.41
CA ASN A 14 -17.12 30.22 18.01
C ASN A 14 -16.33 30.14 16.70
N HIS A 15 -16.34 31.23 15.93
CA HIS A 15 -15.55 31.35 14.70
C HIS A 15 -14.03 31.51 14.93
N MET A 16 -13.50 31.16 16.10
CA MET A 16 -12.05 31.19 16.38
C MET A 16 -11.41 29.90 15.89
N ARG A 17 -10.74 29.98 14.74
CA ARG A 17 -10.18 28.85 13.99
C ARG A 17 -8.75 28.49 14.40
N GLU A 18 -7.98 29.52 14.73
CA GLU A 18 -6.60 29.41 15.19
C GLU A 18 -6.46 30.13 16.51
N ILE A 19 -5.71 29.52 17.44
CA ILE A 19 -5.38 30.12 18.72
C ILE A 19 -3.90 30.51 18.66
N PRO A 20 -3.53 31.80 18.69
CA PRO A 20 -2.15 32.23 18.64
C PRO A 20 -1.29 31.55 19.70
N TYR A 21 -0.03 31.22 19.36
CA TYR A 21 0.87 30.60 20.33
C TYR A 21 1.00 31.47 21.58
N GLY A 22 0.65 30.90 22.73
CA GLY A 22 0.65 31.60 24.01
C GLY A 22 -0.56 32.50 24.30
N PHE A 23 -1.65 32.44 23.53
CA PHE A 23 -2.91 33.16 23.80
C PHE A 23 -3.39 33.04 25.26
N PHE A 24 -3.22 31.87 25.88
CA PHE A 24 -3.59 31.62 27.27
C PHE A 24 -2.54 32.02 28.33
N LYS A 25 -1.34 32.48 27.94
CA LYS A 25 -0.26 32.85 28.90
C LYS A 25 -0.63 34.03 29.80
N GLU A 26 -1.44 34.97 29.31
CA GLU A 26 -1.86 36.15 30.07
C GLU A 26 -3.13 35.91 30.91
N LEU A 27 -3.85 34.81 30.68
CA LEU A 27 -5.16 34.53 31.27
C LEU A 27 -5.01 33.81 32.63
N LYS A 28 -4.82 34.60 33.69
CA LYS A 28 -4.46 34.13 35.03
C LYS A 28 -5.57 33.41 35.81
N ASP A 29 -6.86 33.68 35.54
CA ASP A 29 -7.99 33.20 36.34
C ASP A 29 -8.96 32.25 35.58
N ILE A 30 -8.44 31.44 34.67
CA ILE A 30 -9.23 30.37 33.99
C ILE A 30 -9.25 29.11 34.86
N SER A 31 -10.45 28.59 35.13
CA SER A 31 -10.66 27.33 35.87
C SER A 31 -11.12 26.16 35.01
N ARG A 32 -11.95 26.41 33.97
CA ARG A 32 -12.35 25.40 32.99
C ARG A 32 -12.67 26.02 31.63
N VAL A 33 -12.19 25.40 30.56
CA VAL A 33 -12.50 25.77 29.16
C VAL A 33 -13.12 24.57 28.45
N MET A 34 -14.09 24.83 27.57
CA MET A 34 -14.69 23.83 26.71
C MET A 34 -14.48 24.19 25.24
N PHE A 35 -13.80 23.30 24.51
CA PHE A 35 -13.49 23.41 23.08
C PHE A 35 -14.22 22.36 22.24
N ASP A 36 -14.20 22.55 20.94
CA ASP A 36 -14.74 21.62 19.93
C ASP A 36 -13.88 20.34 19.89
N THR A 37 -12.55 20.47 19.75
CA THR A 37 -11.62 19.34 19.61
C THR A 37 -10.60 19.23 20.74
N ASN A 38 -10.09 18.01 20.97
CA ASN A 38 -8.99 17.72 21.88
C ASN A 38 -7.67 18.46 21.53
N LEU A 39 -7.40 18.75 20.24
CA LEU A 39 -6.20 19.46 19.81
C LEU A 39 -6.17 20.93 20.26
N MET A 40 -7.34 21.58 20.40
CA MET A 40 -7.40 22.96 20.92
C MET A 40 -6.93 23.06 22.38
N CYS A 41 -7.10 22.00 23.18
CA CYS A 41 -6.57 21.94 24.54
C CYS A 41 -5.05 22.04 24.61
N CYS A 42 -4.33 21.67 23.54
CA CYS A 42 -2.86 21.71 23.48
C CYS A 42 -2.30 23.14 23.59
N HIS A 43 -3.10 24.18 23.29
CA HIS A 43 -2.71 25.58 23.51
C HIS A 43 -2.72 25.99 25.00
N MET A 44 -3.26 25.16 25.91
CA MET A 44 -3.23 25.39 27.35
C MET A 44 -2.09 24.59 28.01
N HIS A 45 -1.07 25.29 28.49
CA HIS A 45 0.03 24.72 29.28
C HIS A 45 -0.18 24.79 30.80
N LYS A 46 -1.40 25.07 31.27
CA LYS A 46 -1.63 25.43 32.67
C LYS A 46 -2.14 24.24 33.47
N GLU A 47 -1.37 23.85 34.49
CA GLU A 47 -1.67 22.72 35.39
C GLU A 47 -2.93 22.97 36.25
N ASP A 48 -3.41 24.21 36.34
CA ASP A 48 -4.54 24.64 37.19
C ASP A 48 -5.92 24.67 36.49
N ALA A 49 -6.02 24.35 35.18
CA ALA A 49 -7.24 24.57 34.40
C ALA A 49 -7.76 23.29 33.72
N ASP A 50 -8.99 22.89 34.03
CA ASP A 50 -9.66 21.78 33.35
C ASP A 50 -9.89 22.11 31.87
N CYS A 51 -9.39 21.28 30.96
CA CYS A 51 -9.77 21.34 29.55
C CYS A 51 -10.78 20.24 29.22
N ALA A 52 -11.96 20.63 28.74
CA ALA A 52 -12.97 19.73 28.20
C ALA A 52 -13.08 19.91 26.68
N PHE A 53 -13.36 18.83 25.97
CA PHE A 53 -13.60 18.82 24.53
C PHE A 53 -14.80 17.94 24.19
N ILE A 54 -15.39 18.16 23.02
CA ILE A 54 -16.61 17.46 22.57
C ILE A 54 -16.26 16.32 21.62
N GLU A 55 -15.38 16.59 20.65
CA GLU A 55 -14.86 15.60 19.73
C GLU A 55 -13.40 15.27 20.07
N ASN A 56 -13.09 13.97 20.16
CA ASN A 56 -11.72 13.49 20.25
C ASN A 56 -11.24 13.21 18.82
N ASP A 57 -10.18 13.89 18.37
CA ASP A 57 -9.46 13.42 17.18
C ASP A 57 -8.79 12.08 17.52
N ASP A 58 -9.26 11.00 16.89
CA ASP A 58 -8.77 9.64 17.08
C ASP A 58 -7.47 9.36 16.29
N PHE A 59 -7.00 10.31 15.47
CA PHE A 59 -5.78 10.16 14.67
C PHE A 59 -4.59 10.84 15.34
N ALA A 60 -4.73 12.10 15.74
CA ALA A 60 -3.63 12.94 16.22
C ALA A 60 -3.56 13.12 17.75
N ASN A 61 -2.44 13.67 18.21
CA ASN A 61 -2.28 14.27 19.54
C ASN A 61 -1.50 15.58 19.42
N CYS A 62 -1.26 16.28 20.54
CA CYS A 62 -0.57 17.59 20.51
C CYS A 62 0.77 17.57 19.76
N GLU A 63 1.57 16.53 19.98
CA GLU A 63 2.93 16.43 19.45
C GLU A 63 3.00 15.81 18.05
N SER A 64 1.99 15.07 17.61
CA SER A 64 2.11 14.24 16.41
C SER A 64 0.79 13.99 15.70
N MET A 65 0.91 14.03 14.38
CA MET A 65 -0.10 13.70 13.38
C MET A 65 -0.69 12.28 13.55
N PHE A 66 0.07 11.36 14.16
CA PHE A 66 -0.40 10.03 14.52
C PHE A 66 -0.07 9.69 15.97
N LYS A 67 -1.10 9.70 16.83
CA LYS A 67 -1.04 9.36 18.26
C LYS A 67 -0.24 8.07 18.53
N SER A 68 -0.62 6.98 17.86
CA SER A 68 0.06 5.69 17.98
C SER A 68 1.38 5.61 17.18
N PRO A 69 2.44 4.99 17.71
CA PRO A 69 3.72 4.85 17.00
C PRO A 69 3.67 3.84 15.85
N THR A 70 2.68 2.93 15.83
CA THR A 70 2.60 1.86 14.84
C THR A 70 2.16 2.37 13.47
N PRO A 71 1.07 3.18 13.32
CA PRO A 71 0.76 3.85 12.05
C PRO A 71 1.95 4.63 11.47
N ARG A 72 2.68 5.40 12.28
CA ARG A 72 3.88 6.16 11.84
C ARG A 72 4.92 5.28 11.16
N LYS A 73 5.25 4.13 11.76
CA LYS A 73 6.21 3.17 11.18
C LYS A 73 5.64 2.48 9.94
N SER A 74 4.35 2.14 9.96
CA SER A 74 3.66 1.49 8.83
C SER A 74 3.62 2.35 7.57
N ILE A 75 3.40 3.67 7.69
CA ILE A 75 3.38 4.60 6.53
C ILE A 75 4.69 4.52 5.74
N TRP A 76 5.83 4.63 6.43
CA TRP A 76 7.13 4.54 5.79
C TRP A 76 7.38 3.16 5.15
N ALA A 77 7.01 2.08 5.84
CA ALA A 77 7.18 0.72 5.32
C ALA A 77 6.31 0.46 4.07
N ILE A 78 5.01 0.75 4.15
CA ILE A 78 4.04 0.47 3.08
C ILE A 78 4.24 1.45 1.91
N GLY A 79 4.46 2.74 2.19
CA GLY A 79 4.71 3.75 1.16
C GLY A 79 5.97 3.45 0.35
N SER A 80 7.08 3.09 1.03
CA SER A 80 8.32 2.70 0.37
C SER A 80 8.17 1.41 -0.44
N LEU A 81 7.50 0.40 0.12
CA LEU A 81 7.28 -0.89 -0.56
C LEU A 81 6.39 -0.74 -1.80
N SER A 82 5.33 0.06 -1.70
CA SER A 82 4.42 0.35 -2.81
C SER A 82 5.14 1.14 -3.91
N LEU A 83 5.85 2.22 -3.56
CA LEU A 83 6.57 3.03 -4.55
C LEU A 83 7.70 2.25 -5.25
N ALA A 84 8.54 1.55 -4.48
CA ALA A 84 9.63 0.74 -5.03
C ALA A 84 9.10 -0.45 -5.86
N GLY A 85 8.03 -1.10 -5.38
CA GLY A 85 7.36 -2.18 -6.10
C GLY A 85 6.78 -1.72 -7.44
N SER A 86 6.11 -0.56 -7.46
CA SER A 86 5.57 0.04 -8.69
C SER A 86 6.67 0.42 -9.69
N VAL A 87 7.74 1.08 -9.24
CA VAL A 87 8.91 1.40 -10.10
C VAL A 87 9.54 0.12 -10.65
N PHE A 88 9.67 -0.94 -9.84
CA PHE A 88 10.13 -2.25 -10.30
C PHE A 88 9.21 -2.84 -11.37
N VAL A 89 7.89 -2.82 -11.19
CA VAL A 89 6.93 -3.36 -12.19
C VAL A 89 7.01 -2.58 -13.51
N ILE A 90 7.05 -1.25 -13.45
CA ILE A 90 7.16 -0.38 -14.62
C ILE A 90 8.45 -0.70 -15.40
N THR A 91 9.58 -0.79 -14.70
CA THR A 91 10.89 -1.12 -15.28
C THR A 91 10.89 -2.53 -15.88
N TRP A 92 10.44 -3.52 -15.10
CA TRP A 92 10.38 -4.92 -15.50
C TRP A 92 9.54 -5.13 -16.76
N ARG A 93 8.33 -4.54 -16.82
CA ARG A 93 7.39 -4.68 -17.94
C ARG A 93 7.83 -3.91 -19.18
N SER A 94 8.60 -2.83 -19.03
CA SER A 94 9.18 -2.07 -20.13
C SER A 94 10.35 -2.80 -20.79
N VAL A 95 11.21 -3.45 -19.99
CA VAL A 95 12.38 -4.22 -20.47
C VAL A 95 11.96 -5.60 -20.99
N PHE A 96 11.26 -6.38 -20.16
CA PHE A 96 10.85 -7.74 -20.49
C PHE A 96 9.45 -7.76 -21.10
N LYS A 97 9.39 -7.52 -22.42
CA LYS A 97 8.15 -7.59 -23.21
C LYS A 97 7.48 -8.96 -23.04
N ASP A 98 6.27 -8.96 -22.47
CA ASP A 98 5.50 -10.19 -22.26
C ASP A 98 4.65 -10.53 -23.49
N THR A 99 4.38 -11.81 -23.72
CA THR A 99 3.57 -12.26 -24.87
C THR A 99 2.13 -11.79 -24.75
N ASN A 100 1.59 -11.75 -23.53
CA ASN A 100 0.31 -11.13 -23.24
C ASN A 100 0.48 -9.60 -23.08
N THR A 101 0.61 -8.91 -24.22
CA THR A 101 0.71 -7.44 -24.28
C THR A 101 -0.48 -6.74 -23.63
N ALA A 102 -1.68 -7.32 -23.72
CA ALA A 102 -2.90 -6.84 -23.08
C ALA A 102 -2.77 -6.77 -21.56
N GLN A 103 -2.42 -7.89 -20.92
CA GLN A 103 -2.19 -7.95 -19.48
C GLN A 103 -1.02 -7.05 -19.06
N SER A 104 0.03 -6.94 -19.88
CA SER A 104 1.19 -6.07 -19.59
C SER A 104 0.82 -4.58 -19.52
N ILE A 105 -0.06 -4.10 -20.40
CA ILE A 105 -0.53 -2.70 -20.40
C ILE A 105 -1.39 -2.41 -19.15
N MET A 106 -2.34 -3.29 -18.82
CA MET A 106 -3.20 -3.09 -17.64
C MET A 106 -2.39 -3.10 -16.33
N LEU A 107 -1.38 -3.98 -16.22
CA LEU A 107 -0.47 -4.01 -15.08
C LEU A 107 0.46 -2.79 -15.00
N LEU A 108 0.78 -2.16 -16.13
CA LEU A 108 1.54 -0.91 -16.14
C LEU A 108 0.70 0.25 -15.58
N HIS A 109 -0.56 0.38 -16.00
CA HIS A 109 -1.49 1.37 -15.42
C HIS A 109 -1.74 1.11 -13.92
N LEU A 110 -1.83 -0.16 -13.50
CA LEU A 110 -1.99 -0.53 -12.09
C LEU A 110 -0.76 -0.10 -11.27
N ALA A 111 0.45 -0.36 -11.76
CA ALA A 111 1.68 0.09 -11.10
C ALA A 111 1.80 1.63 -11.03
N VAL A 112 1.36 2.37 -12.06
CA VAL A 112 1.29 3.84 -11.98
C VAL A 112 0.31 4.27 -10.87
N SER A 113 -0.88 3.65 -10.83
CA SER A 113 -1.88 3.92 -9.80
C SER A 113 -1.35 3.64 -8.39
N ASP A 114 -0.80 2.45 -8.15
CA ASP A 114 -0.22 2.04 -6.87
C ASP A 114 1.00 2.90 -6.48
N GLY A 115 1.76 3.41 -7.46
CA GLY A 115 2.84 4.37 -7.23
C GLY A 115 2.36 5.71 -6.66
N ILE A 116 1.16 6.18 -7.07
CA ILE A 116 0.53 7.39 -6.50
C ILE A 116 0.15 7.15 -5.03
N MET A 117 -0.38 5.98 -4.66
CA MET A 117 -0.65 5.62 -3.26
C MET A 117 0.65 5.64 -2.44
N GLY A 118 1.74 5.10 -2.98
CA GLY A 118 3.06 5.16 -2.37
C GLY A 118 3.53 6.60 -2.11
N ALA A 119 3.40 7.48 -3.11
CA ALA A 119 3.77 8.90 -2.99
C ALA A 119 2.89 9.66 -1.97
N TYR A 120 1.59 9.38 -1.93
CA TYR A 120 0.66 9.89 -0.91
C TYR A 120 1.12 9.51 0.50
N LEU A 121 1.42 8.22 0.75
CA LEU A 121 1.90 7.77 2.04
C LEU A 121 3.23 8.43 2.44
N ILE A 122 4.20 8.52 1.53
CA ILE A 122 5.46 9.21 1.81
C ILE A 122 5.22 10.69 2.13
N THR A 123 4.26 11.34 1.48
CA THR A 123 3.88 12.73 1.79
C THR A 123 3.36 12.86 3.23
N LEU A 124 2.45 11.99 3.67
CA LEU A 124 1.98 11.95 5.07
C LEU A 124 3.11 11.65 6.06
N GLY A 125 4.02 10.74 5.71
CA GLY A 125 5.18 10.38 6.54
C GLY A 125 6.18 11.53 6.70
N VAL A 126 6.38 12.34 5.66
CA VAL A 126 7.18 13.58 5.72
C VAL A 126 6.49 14.62 6.60
N LYS A 127 5.17 14.81 6.47
CA LYS A 127 4.41 15.75 7.30
C LYS A 127 4.44 15.40 8.80
N ASP A 128 4.28 14.13 9.16
CA ASP A 128 4.40 13.66 10.56
C ASP A 128 5.79 13.92 11.18
N VAL A 129 6.85 13.90 10.36
CA VAL A 129 8.22 14.18 10.82
C VAL A 129 8.46 15.69 10.94
N LEU A 130 7.99 16.49 9.98
CA LEU A 130 8.18 17.94 9.96
C LEU A 130 7.48 18.66 11.12
N TRP A 131 6.30 18.19 11.52
CA TRP A 131 5.46 18.83 12.55
C TRP A 131 5.56 18.15 13.92
N ARG A 132 6.60 17.34 14.14
CA ARG A 132 6.74 16.55 15.37
C ARG A 132 7.16 17.42 16.56
N GLY A 133 6.43 17.28 17.66
CA GLY A 133 6.53 18.08 18.88
C GLY A 133 5.45 19.16 18.98
N GLU A 134 4.95 19.65 17.85
CA GLU A 134 4.05 20.82 17.81
C GLU A 134 2.93 20.72 16.76
N TYR A 135 2.51 19.50 16.40
CA TYR A 135 1.49 19.23 15.38
C TYR A 135 0.20 20.05 15.56
N TYR A 136 -0.24 20.29 16.80
CA TYR A 136 -1.43 21.09 17.10
C TYR A 136 -1.41 22.51 16.50
N LEU A 137 -0.23 23.10 16.28
CA LEU A 137 -0.09 24.41 15.62
C LEU A 137 -0.33 24.36 14.11
N HIS A 138 -0.23 23.17 13.50
CA HIS A 138 -0.31 22.98 12.05
C HIS A 138 -1.56 22.22 11.58
N ASP A 139 -2.35 21.63 12.49
CA ASP A 139 -3.54 20.84 12.14
C ASP A 139 -4.55 21.61 11.28
N PHE A 140 -4.92 22.82 11.71
CA PHE A 140 -5.89 23.65 10.99
C PHE A 140 -5.36 24.12 9.62
N GLU A 141 -4.13 24.64 9.56
CA GLU A 141 -3.49 25.06 8.31
C GLU A 141 -3.41 23.88 7.32
N TRP A 142 -2.95 22.71 7.78
CA TRP A 142 -2.86 21.51 6.96
C TRP A 142 -4.21 21.10 6.40
N ARG A 143 -5.21 20.88 7.26
CA ARG A 143 -6.53 20.35 6.88
C ARG A 143 -7.36 21.34 6.05
N SER A 144 -7.18 22.64 6.24
CA SER A 144 -7.82 23.66 5.38
C SER A 144 -7.09 23.86 4.05
N SER A 145 -5.78 23.54 3.95
CA SER A 145 -4.98 23.81 2.76
C SER A 145 -5.43 23.06 1.49
N LEU A 146 -5.16 23.69 0.35
CA LEU A 146 -5.23 23.04 -0.97
C LEU A 146 -4.26 21.84 -1.07
N ALA A 147 -3.14 21.86 -0.34
CA ALA A 147 -2.17 20.76 -0.34
C ALA A 147 -2.78 19.48 0.24
N CYS A 148 -3.54 19.58 1.34
CA CYS A 148 -4.29 18.44 1.87
C CYS A 148 -5.39 17.97 0.91
N GLN A 149 -6.12 18.88 0.26
CA GLN A 149 -7.13 18.50 -0.74
C GLN A 149 -6.53 17.72 -1.92
N ILE A 150 -5.41 18.18 -2.49
CA ILE A 150 -4.71 17.47 -3.58
C ILE A 150 -4.16 16.13 -3.10
N THR A 151 -3.60 16.08 -1.88
CA THR A 151 -3.09 14.84 -1.25
C THR A 151 -4.22 13.81 -1.07
N GLY A 152 -5.39 14.26 -0.60
CA GLY A 152 -6.59 13.45 -0.48
C GLY A 152 -7.15 12.96 -1.81
N ALA A 153 -7.35 13.87 -2.77
CA ALA A 153 -7.86 13.54 -4.10
C ALA A 153 -6.94 12.58 -4.86
N THR A 154 -5.62 12.75 -4.77
CA THR A 154 -4.66 11.80 -5.40
C THR A 154 -4.68 10.41 -4.75
N SER A 155 -4.91 10.32 -3.43
CA SER A 155 -5.11 9.05 -2.74
C SER A 155 -6.39 8.33 -3.21
N LEU A 156 -7.50 9.07 -3.37
CA LEU A 156 -8.77 8.51 -3.86
C LEU A 156 -8.69 8.10 -5.34
N LEU A 157 -8.08 8.94 -6.17
CA LEU A 157 -7.79 8.60 -7.58
C LEU A 157 -7.03 7.27 -7.68
N SER A 158 -6.01 7.11 -6.84
CA SER A 158 -5.18 5.91 -6.81
C SER A 158 -5.94 4.66 -6.34
N SER A 159 -6.69 4.73 -5.23
CA SER A 159 -7.42 3.56 -4.73
C SER A 159 -8.51 3.09 -5.70
N GLU A 160 -9.29 4.02 -6.24
CA GLU A 160 -10.41 3.72 -7.13
C GLU A 160 -9.93 3.28 -8.52
N ALA A 161 -8.89 3.91 -9.08
CA ALA A 161 -8.30 3.48 -10.34
C ALA A 161 -7.66 2.09 -10.21
N SER A 162 -6.95 1.79 -9.11
CA SER A 162 -6.38 0.45 -8.88
C SER A 162 -7.48 -0.62 -8.80
N LEU A 163 -8.58 -0.38 -8.07
CA LEU A 163 -9.71 -1.30 -8.02
C LEU A 163 -10.38 -1.53 -9.38
N MET A 164 -10.69 -0.46 -10.11
CA MET A 164 -11.28 -0.56 -11.45
C MET A 164 -10.36 -1.28 -12.44
N LEU A 165 -9.04 -1.08 -12.35
CA LEU A 165 -8.05 -1.82 -13.14
C LEU A 165 -7.98 -3.30 -12.76
N MET A 166 -8.07 -3.65 -11.47
CA MET A 166 -8.13 -5.05 -11.03
C MET A 166 -9.43 -5.74 -11.48
N ALA A 167 -10.56 -5.02 -11.49
CA ALA A 167 -11.81 -5.51 -12.09
C ALA A 167 -11.64 -5.74 -13.60
N LEU A 168 -11.04 -4.81 -14.35
CA LEU A 168 -10.77 -4.96 -15.78
C LEU A 168 -9.84 -6.15 -16.09
N ILE A 169 -8.76 -6.33 -15.30
CA ILE A 169 -7.84 -7.48 -15.41
C ILE A 169 -8.60 -8.79 -15.15
N SER A 170 -9.50 -8.80 -14.17
CA SER A 170 -10.32 -9.96 -13.82
C SER A 170 -11.34 -10.30 -14.92
N ALA A 171 -11.94 -9.28 -15.55
CA ALA A 171 -12.86 -9.41 -16.68
C ALA A 171 -12.17 -9.98 -17.93
N ASP A 172 -11.00 -9.44 -18.32
CA ASP A 172 -10.20 -9.98 -19.43
C ASP A 172 -9.79 -11.44 -19.18
N ARG A 173 -9.33 -11.75 -17.96
CA ARG A 173 -8.99 -13.12 -17.56
C ARG A 173 -10.20 -14.06 -17.60
N LEU A 174 -11.35 -13.63 -17.10
CA LEU A 174 -12.58 -14.43 -17.12
C LEU A 174 -12.97 -14.76 -18.57
N LYS A 175 -12.99 -13.75 -19.45
CA LYS A 175 -13.28 -13.93 -20.88
C LYS A 175 -12.30 -14.91 -21.54
N ASN A 176 -10.99 -14.65 -21.41
CA ASN A 176 -9.97 -15.40 -22.14
C ASN A 176 -9.77 -16.84 -21.60
N ILE A 177 -10.09 -17.12 -20.34
CA ILE A 177 -9.95 -18.47 -19.74
C ILE A 177 -11.23 -19.30 -19.91
N VAL A 178 -12.41 -18.72 -19.69
CA VAL A 178 -13.69 -19.45 -19.64
C VAL A 178 -14.39 -19.49 -21.00
N PHE A 179 -14.18 -18.47 -21.83
CA PHE A 179 -14.81 -18.34 -23.14
C PHE A 179 -13.77 -18.19 -24.28
N PRO A 180 -12.80 -19.11 -24.42
CA PRO A 180 -11.65 -18.95 -25.33
C PRO A 180 -12.03 -18.84 -26.82
N PHE A 181 -13.23 -19.28 -27.21
CA PHE A 181 -13.74 -19.20 -28.58
C PHE A 181 -14.74 -18.04 -28.80
N ARG A 182 -15.10 -17.28 -27.76
CA ARG A 182 -16.15 -16.23 -27.82
C ARG A 182 -15.53 -14.83 -27.83
N GLY A 183 -14.98 -14.49 -29.00
CA GLY A 183 -14.31 -13.21 -29.26
C GLY A 183 -12.82 -13.23 -28.92
N GLY A 184 -11.99 -12.70 -29.81
CA GLY A 184 -10.54 -12.68 -29.65
C GLY A 184 -10.05 -11.86 -28.44
N ALA A 185 -8.76 -11.96 -28.14
CA ALA A 185 -8.09 -11.14 -27.13
C ALA A 185 -8.37 -9.64 -27.37
N LEU A 186 -8.46 -8.86 -26.28
CA LEU A 186 -8.71 -7.41 -26.39
C LEU A 186 -7.58 -6.74 -27.19
N SER A 187 -7.94 -5.88 -28.15
CA SER A 187 -6.95 -5.16 -28.95
C SER A 187 -6.20 -4.14 -28.10
N ARG A 188 -4.91 -3.90 -28.41
CA ARG A 188 -4.09 -2.91 -27.70
C ARG A 188 -4.75 -1.51 -27.67
N LYS A 189 -5.42 -1.12 -28.76
CA LYS A 189 -6.20 0.14 -28.84
C LYS A 189 -7.35 0.15 -27.83
N MET A 190 -8.15 -0.93 -27.78
CA MET A 190 -9.29 -1.05 -26.87
C MET A 190 -8.85 -0.98 -25.40
N ILE A 191 -7.72 -1.59 -25.06
CA ILE A 191 -7.20 -1.59 -23.68
C ILE A 191 -6.77 -0.19 -23.25
N HIS A 192 -6.05 0.55 -24.10
CA HIS A 192 -5.72 1.94 -23.78
C HIS A 192 -6.98 2.81 -23.66
N ILE A 193 -8.02 2.60 -24.48
CA ILE A 193 -9.31 3.28 -24.34
C ILE A 193 -9.95 2.95 -22.99
N LEU A 194 -10.06 1.66 -22.61
CA LEU A 194 -10.65 1.23 -21.34
C LEU A 194 -9.87 1.75 -20.13
N CYS A 195 -8.53 1.68 -20.15
CA CYS A 195 -7.70 2.27 -19.10
C CYS A 195 -7.90 3.79 -19.03
N THR A 196 -7.97 4.49 -20.17
CA THR A 196 -8.22 5.95 -20.19
C THR A 196 -9.58 6.29 -19.60
N ILE A 197 -10.63 5.52 -19.90
CA ILE A 197 -11.96 5.67 -19.30
C ILE A 197 -11.88 5.49 -17.77
N ILE A 198 -11.16 4.48 -17.28
CA ILE A 198 -10.95 4.26 -15.84
C ILE A 198 -10.24 5.46 -15.19
N TRP A 199 -9.19 5.99 -15.82
CA TRP A 199 -8.49 7.19 -15.33
C TRP A 199 -9.40 8.43 -15.33
N LEU A 200 -10.24 8.62 -16.34
CA LEU A 200 -11.21 9.72 -16.41
C LEU A 200 -12.29 9.59 -15.32
N VAL A 201 -12.86 8.41 -15.13
CA VAL A 201 -13.85 8.14 -14.07
C VAL A 201 -13.22 8.34 -12.69
N GLY A 202 -12.03 7.78 -12.45
CA GLY A 202 -11.29 7.98 -11.20
C GLY A 202 -10.96 9.45 -10.94
N PHE A 203 -10.57 10.20 -11.98
CA PHE A 203 -10.27 11.64 -11.86
C PHE A 203 -11.54 12.44 -11.53
N LEU A 204 -12.66 12.14 -12.17
CA LEU A 204 -13.95 12.75 -11.84
C LEU A 204 -14.32 12.43 -10.38
N LEU A 205 -14.24 11.17 -9.95
CA LEU A 205 -14.55 10.78 -8.57
C LEU A 205 -13.62 11.45 -7.53
N ALA A 206 -12.34 11.61 -7.86
CA ALA A 206 -11.34 12.24 -7.00
C ALA A 206 -11.49 13.76 -6.88
N PHE A 207 -11.65 14.46 -8.00
CA PHE A 207 -11.59 15.92 -8.02
C PHE A 207 -12.97 16.59 -7.96
N PHE A 208 -14.08 15.85 -8.15
CA PHE A 208 -15.44 16.41 -8.04
C PHE A 208 -15.74 17.12 -6.70
N PRO A 209 -15.32 16.60 -5.53
CA PRO A 209 -15.54 17.28 -4.26
C PRO A 209 -14.79 18.61 -4.07
N MET A 210 -13.84 18.94 -4.96
CA MET A 210 -13.03 20.17 -4.87
C MET A 210 -13.65 21.37 -5.61
N PHE A 211 -14.77 21.20 -6.33
CA PHE A 211 -15.38 22.29 -7.13
C PHE A 211 -16.18 23.33 -6.31
N GLY A 212 -15.93 23.48 -5.01
CA GLY A 212 -16.57 24.51 -4.18
C GLY A 212 -18.10 24.38 -4.08
N LEU A 213 -18.61 23.15 -4.15
CA LEU A 213 -20.03 22.89 -3.94
C LEU A 213 -20.30 22.88 -2.44
N ARG A 214 -21.26 23.70 -1.98
CA ARG A 214 -21.70 23.77 -0.57
C ARG A 214 -22.02 22.41 0.07
N TYR A 215 -22.37 21.39 -0.72
CA TYR A 215 -22.60 20.01 -0.25
C TYR A 215 -21.32 19.32 0.29
N PHE A 216 -20.13 19.82 -0.07
CA PHE A 216 -18.82 19.27 0.32
C PHE A 216 -18.05 20.19 1.29
N GLU A 217 -18.61 21.34 1.63
CA GLU A 217 -18.02 22.36 2.51
C GLU A 217 -18.68 22.32 3.88
N ASP A 218 -17.90 22.05 4.92
CA ASP A 218 -18.37 22.19 6.29
C ASP A 218 -18.19 23.66 6.74
N LEU A 219 -19.29 24.42 6.72
CA LEU A 219 -19.32 25.83 7.14
C LEU A 219 -19.13 26.03 8.66
N THR A 220 -19.14 24.95 9.45
CA THR A 220 -18.91 25.01 10.91
C THR A 220 -17.43 24.83 11.24
N THR A 221 -16.78 23.81 10.66
CA THR A 221 -15.35 23.52 10.91
C THR A 221 -14.39 24.21 9.93
N TYR A 222 -14.90 24.75 8.81
CA TYR A 222 -14.12 25.30 7.69
C TYR A 222 -13.16 24.28 7.05
N HIS A 223 -13.33 22.98 7.32
CA HIS A 223 -12.62 21.93 6.62
C HIS A 223 -13.31 21.60 5.30
N ASN A 224 -12.51 21.59 4.23
CA ASN A 224 -12.92 21.06 2.93
C ASN A 224 -13.17 19.54 3.04
N TYR A 225 -13.90 18.95 2.08
CA TYR A 225 -14.22 17.52 2.04
C TYR A 225 -13.08 16.59 2.48
N TYR A 226 -11.89 16.75 1.89
CA TYR A 226 -10.69 15.96 2.22
C TYR A 226 -10.08 16.29 3.60
N GLY A 227 -10.18 17.53 4.07
CA GLY A 227 -9.62 18.01 5.34
C GLY A 227 -10.29 17.49 6.62
N LYS A 228 -11.35 16.68 6.48
CA LYS A 228 -12.08 16.09 7.61
C LYS A 228 -11.23 15.16 8.48
N SER A 229 -10.15 14.61 7.95
CA SER A 229 -9.18 13.85 8.72
C SER A 229 -7.77 14.37 8.48
N VAL A 230 -6.92 14.15 9.48
CA VAL A 230 -5.48 14.49 9.47
C VAL A 230 -4.73 13.85 8.29
N VAL A 231 -5.18 12.68 7.84
CA VAL A 231 -4.63 11.96 6.67
C VAL A 231 -5.18 12.43 5.33
N CYS A 232 -5.99 13.50 5.33
CA CYS A 232 -6.65 14.05 4.15
C CYS A 232 -7.61 13.07 3.45
N LEU A 233 -8.14 12.09 4.18
CA LEU A 233 -9.03 11.06 3.63
C LEU A 233 -10.47 11.25 4.16
N PRO A 234 -11.51 11.33 3.31
CA PRO A 234 -12.87 11.62 3.73
C PRO A 234 -13.64 10.32 4.04
N LEU A 235 -12.98 9.39 4.73
CA LEU A 235 -13.49 8.04 4.98
C LEU A 235 -14.47 8.02 6.16
N GLN A 236 -15.76 7.87 5.85
CA GLN A 236 -16.85 7.93 6.82
C GLN A 236 -16.97 6.63 7.65
N LEU A 237 -16.09 6.47 8.64
CA LEU A 237 -16.13 5.39 9.64
C LEU A 237 -16.75 5.80 10.98
N SER A 238 -17.09 7.08 11.14
CA SER A 238 -17.71 7.64 12.36
C SER A 238 -19.22 7.86 12.18
N ARG A 239 -19.93 7.85 13.32
CA ARG A 239 -21.37 8.15 13.41
C ARG A 239 -21.73 9.56 12.97
N HIS A 240 -20.81 10.52 13.11
CA HIS A 240 -21.05 11.94 12.79
C HIS A 240 -21.08 12.14 11.27
N LYS A 241 -22.28 12.18 10.70
CA LYS A 241 -22.54 12.41 9.27
C LYS A 241 -22.21 13.86 8.91
N THR A 242 -21.02 14.07 8.36
CA THR A 242 -20.53 15.37 7.89
C THR A 242 -21.02 15.66 6.46
N GLU A 243 -21.02 16.93 6.04
CA GLU A 243 -21.50 17.33 4.70
C GLU A 243 -20.80 16.54 3.56
N GLY A 244 -21.55 15.86 2.71
CA GLY A 244 -21.00 14.96 1.68
C GLY A 244 -20.67 13.54 2.14
N TRP A 245 -21.12 13.11 3.33
CA TRP A 245 -20.96 11.72 3.82
C TRP A 245 -21.55 10.66 2.87
N GLU A 246 -22.65 10.97 2.16
CA GLU A 246 -23.31 10.03 1.25
C GLU A 246 -22.39 9.70 0.09
N TYR A 247 -21.72 10.72 -0.47
CA TYR A 247 -20.70 10.55 -1.51
C TYR A 247 -19.53 9.68 -1.03
N SER A 248 -19.00 9.94 0.17
CA SER A 248 -17.96 9.08 0.77
C SER A 248 -18.41 7.63 0.89
N VAL A 249 -19.64 7.38 1.35
CA VAL A 249 -20.21 6.03 1.49
C VAL A 249 -20.42 5.38 0.11
N SER A 250 -20.96 6.10 -0.86
CA SER A 250 -21.20 5.60 -2.22
C SER A 250 -19.93 5.18 -2.93
N VAL A 251 -18.82 5.92 -2.76
CA VAL A 251 -17.52 5.58 -3.35
C VAL A 251 -16.82 4.51 -2.52
N PHE A 252 -16.38 4.82 -1.29
CA PHE A 252 -15.51 3.94 -0.51
C PHE A 252 -16.14 2.61 -0.08
N ILE A 253 -17.47 2.56 0.06
CA ILE A 253 -18.20 1.35 0.49
C ILE A 253 -19.02 0.79 -0.68
N GLY A 254 -19.85 1.60 -1.32
CA GLY A 254 -20.78 1.16 -2.37
C GLY A 254 -20.08 0.60 -3.61
N LEU A 255 -19.36 1.45 -4.34
CA LEU A 255 -18.63 1.08 -5.56
C LEU A 255 -17.63 -0.06 -5.26
N ASN A 256 -16.88 0.06 -4.17
CA ASN A 256 -15.85 -0.90 -3.79
C ASN A 256 -16.42 -2.27 -3.41
N PHE A 257 -17.59 -2.33 -2.75
CA PHE A 257 -18.32 -3.58 -2.54
C PHE A 257 -18.74 -4.24 -3.86
N PHE A 258 -19.31 -3.48 -4.81
CA PHE A 258 -19.72 -4.04 -6.11
C PHE A 258 -18.53 -4.55 -6.93
N LEU A 259 -17.42 -3.81 -6.98
CA LEU A 259 -16.18 -4.22 -7.65
C LEU A 259 -15.57 -5.46 -6.98
N PHE A 260 -15.51 -5.51 -5.66
CA PHE A 260 -15.00 -6.65 -4.90
C PHE A 260 -15.83 -7.94 -5.12
N ILE A 261 -17.17 -7.83 -5.11
CA ILE A 261 -18.06 -8.96 -5.43
C ILE A 261 -17.84 -9.42 -6.88
N PHE A 262 -17.74 -8.50 -7.84
CA PHE A 262 -17.45 -8.84 -9.24
C PHE A 262 -16.11 -9.59 -9.40
N ILE A 263 -15.02 -9.07 -8.79
CA ILE A 263 -13.69 -9.69 -8.80
C ILE A 263 -13.76 -11.11 -8.19
N THR A 264 -14.41 -11.23 -7.04
CA THR A 264 -14.56 -12.52 -6.34
C THR A 264 -15.31 -13.54 -7.19
N VAL A 265 -16.46 -13.18 -7.75
CA VAL A 265 -17.26 -14.05 -8.62
C VAL A 265 -16.49 -14.44 -9.88
N ALA A 266 -15.79 -13.47 -10.52
CA ALA A 266 -14.97 -13.75 -11.70
C ALA A 266 -13.87 -14.78 -11.41
N TYR A 267 -13.13 -14.63 -10.31
CA TYR A 267 -12.10 -15.60 -9.93
C TYR A 267 -12.64 -16.95 -9.46
N LEU A 268 -13.81 -16.99 -8.81
CA LEU A 268 -14.49 -18.25 -8.48
C LEU A 268 -14.89 -19.01 -9.74
N ILE A 269 -15.48 -18.35 -10.75
CA ILE A 269 -15.82 -18.99 -12.03
C ILE A 269 -14.56 -19.48 -12.75
N ILE A 270 -13.48 -18.67 -12.79
CA ILE A 270 -12.18 -19.10 -13.32
C ILE A 270 -11.70 -20.36 -12.59
N PHE A 271 -11.69 -20.36 -11.25
CA PHE A 271 -11.25 -21.50 -10.45
C PHE A 271 -12.09 -22.77 -10.74
N MET A 272 -13.42 -22.67 -10.72
CA MET A 272 -14.30 -23.80 -11.01
C MET A 272 -14.13 -24.34 -12.44
N SER A 273 -13.93 -23.47 -13.43
CA SER A 273 -13.65 -23.89 -14.81
C SER A 273 -12.36 -24.72 -14.91
N ARG A 274 -11.30 -24.32 -14.19
CA ARG A 274 -10.00 -25.02 -14.15
C ARG A 274 -10.09 -26.34 -13.39
N VAL A 275 -10.81 -26.39 -12.27
CA VAL A 275 -11.05 -27.64 -11.52
C VAL A 275 -11.84 -28.64 -12.37
N ARG A 276 -12.85 -28.18 -13.12
CA ARG A 276 -13.63 -29.04 -14.03
C ARG A 276 -12.78 -29.65 -15.15
N VAL A 277 -11.86 -28.87 -15.74
CA VAL A 277 -10.90 -29.36 -16.74
C VAL A 277 -9.85 -30.29 -16.12
N LYS A 278 -9.40 -30.03 -14.89
CA LYS A 278 -8.45 -30.89 -14.17
C LYS A 278 -8.99 -32.31 -13.96
N ASN A 279 -10.29 -32.46 -13.70
CA ASN A 279 -10.92 -33.78 -13.60
C ASN A 279 -10.95 -34.57 -14.94
N GLN A 280 -10.53 -33.97 -16.05
CA GLN A 280 -10.41 -34.61 -17.37
C GLN A 280 -8.94 -34.79 -17.83
N SER A 281 -7.93 -34.42 -17.02
CA SER A 281 -6.52 -34.50 -17.42
C SER A 281 -5.59 -34.87 -16.26
N ALA A 282 -4.77 -35.91 -16.46
CA ALA A 282 -3.86 -36.45 -15.44
C ALA A 282 -2.70 -35.52 -15.03
N ASN A 283 -2.47 -34.40 -15.74
CA ASN A 283 -1.24 -33.62 -15.60
C ASN A 283 -1.32 -32.51 -14.52
N ALA A 284 -1.60 -32.91 -13.29
CA ALA A 284 -1.96 -32.01 -12.18
C ALA A 284 -0.84 -31.08 -11.65
N ARG A 285 0.43 -31.35 -11.96
CA ARG A 285 1.59 -30.78 -11.21
C ARG A 285 2.00 -29.36 -11.61
N ARG A 286 1.61 -28.88 -12.81
CA ARG A 286 1.95 -27.53 -13.32
C ARG A 286 0.88 -26.47 -13.02
N GLU A 287 -0.36 -26.88 -12.73
CA GLU A 287 -1.51 -26.00 -12.49
C GLU A 287 -1.51 -25.37 -11.08
N THR A 288 -0.93 -26.04 -10.07
CA THR A 288 -1.03 -25.68 -8.65
C THR A 288 -0.49 -24.27 -8.34
N GLY A 289 0.55 -23.84 -9.06
CA GLY A 289 1.14 -22.50 -8.88
C GLY A 289 0.22 -21.36 -9.35
N LEU A 290 -0.58 -21.58 -10.40
CA LEU A 290 -1.52 -20.59 -10.92
C LEU A 290 -2.76 -20.49 -10.03
N ALA A 291 -3.27 -21.61 -9.52
CA ALA A 291 -4.38 -21.62 -8.56
C ALA A 291 -3.98 -20.96 -7.22
N LYS A 292 -2.78 -21.27 -6.70
CA LYS A 292 -2.22 -20.63 -5.49
C LYS A 292 -2.12 -19.11 -5.65
N ARG A 293 -1.74 -18.63 -6.83
CA ARG A 293 -1.67 -17.20 -7.15
C ARG A 293 -3.04 -16.52 -7.18
N VAL A 294 -4.06 -17.17 -7.76
CA VAL A 294 -5.45 -16.68 -7.75
C VAL A 294 -6.00 -16.63 -6.33
N PHE A 295 -5.73 -17.65 -5.50
CA PHE A 295 -6.10 -17.65 -4.09
C PHE A 295 -5.50 -16.44 -3.35
N PHE A 296 -4.21 -16.15 -3.52
CA PHE A 296 -3.59 -15.00 -2.85
C PHE A 296 -4.16 -13.65 -3.31
N ILE A 297 -4.50 -13.47 -4.59
CA ILE A 297 -5.17 -12.25 -5.08
C ILE A 297 -6.52 -12.03 -4.36
N ILE A 298 -7.40 -13.04 -4.37
CA ILE A 298 -8.70 -12.95 -3.69
C ILE A 298 -8.48 -12.71 -2.19
N PHE A 299 -7.55 -13.43 -1.57
CA PHE A 299 -7.29 -13.34 -0.14
C PHE A 299 -6.81 -11.94 0.28
N THR A 300 -5.94 -11.29 -0.50
CA THR A 300 -5.44 -9.96 -0.16
C THR A 300 -6.51 -8.89 -0.37
N ASP A 301 -7.31 -8.97 -1.45
CA ASP A 301 -8.47 -8.09 -1.63
C ASP A 301 -9.50 -8.27 -0.50
N CYS A 302 -9.83 -9.52 -0.13
CA CYS A 302 -10.71 -9.82 1.01
C CYS A 302 -10.22 -9.17 2.31
N LEU A 303 -8.94 -9.33 2.65
CA LEU A 303 -8.37 -8.77 3.88
C LEU A 303 -8.37 -7.23 3.91
N CYS A 304 -8.22 -6.58 2.75
CA CYS A 304 -8.25 -5.11 2.66
C CYS A 304 -9.68 -4.57 2.77
N TRP A 305 -10.62 -5.15 2.01
CA TRP A 305 -11.95 -4.55 1.81
C TRP A 305 -13.01 -5.02 2.81
N ILE A 306 -12.98 -6.28 3.26
CA ILE A 306 -13.99 -6.80 4.20
C ILE A 306 -14.04 -5.98 5.51
N PRO A 307 -12.92 -5.61 6.16
CA PRO A 307 -12.97 -4.78 7.36
C PRO A 307 -13.65 -3.42 7.09
N ILE A 308 -13.31 -2.76 5.99
CA ILE A 308 -13.84 -1.44 5.61
C ILE A 308 -15.35 -1.52 5.40
N ILE A 309 -15.81 -2.52 4.64
CA ILE A 309 -17.22 -2.75 4.34
C ILE A 309 -17.98 -3.10 5.64
N VAL A 310 -17.45 -3.99 6.48
CA VAL A 310 -18.08 -4.38 7.76
C VAL A 310 -18.21 -3.18 8.69
N PHE A 311 -17.15 -2.40 8.92
CA PHE A 311 -17.21 -1.25 9.81
C PHE A 311 -18.05 -0.10 9.24
N GLY A 312 -18.00 0.14 7.94
CA GLY A 312 -18.89 1.08 7.25
C GLY A 312 -20.36 0.72 7.40
N MET A 313 -20.72 -0.55 7.15
CA MET A 313 -22.08 -1.05 7.31
C MET A 313 -22.56 -0.97 8.77
N ARG A 314 -21.70 -1.31 9.75
CA ARG A 314 -22.02 -1.13 11.18
C ARG A 314 -22.25 0.34 11.53
N SER A 315 -21.41 1.25 11.03
CA SER A 315 -21.59 2.70 11.23
C SER A 315 -22.87 3.28 10.62
N LEU A 316 -23.48 2.60 9.64
CA LEU A 316 -24.77 2.98 9.04
C LEU A 316 -25.97 2.39 9.78
N LEU A 317 -25.88 1.14 10.25
CA LEU A 317 -26.98 0.38 10.84
C LEU A 317 -27.09 0.58 12.36
N GLU A 318 -25.97 0.63 13.08
CA GLU A 318 -25.93 0.68 14.53
C GLU A 318 -25.81 2.13 15.03
N LYS A 319 -26.93 2.70 15.49
CA LYS A 319 -26.95 4.07 16.03
C LYS A 319 -25.94 4.31 17.16
N ASN A 320 -25.57 3.28 17.93
CA ASN A 320 -24.63 3.40 19.06
C ASN A 320 -23.24 2.83 18.77
N PHE A 321 -22.90 2.51 17.52
CA PHE A 321 -21.57 2.05 17.18
C PHE A 321 -20.54 3.17 17.39
N LYS A 322 -19.56 2.88 18.26
CA LYS A 322 -18.31 3.63 18.37
C LYS A 322 -17.21 2.70 17.87
N PRO A 323 -16.48 3.03 16.79
CA PRO A 323 -15.30 2.25 16.43
C PRO A 323 -14.28 2.29 17.59
N PRO A 324 -13.47 1.24 17.77
CA PRO A 324 -12.31 1.31 18.65
C PRO A 324 -11.43 2.51 18.29
N SER A 325 -10.91 3.21 19.30
CA SER A 325 -9.91 4.26 19.08
C SER A 325 -8.76 3.75 18.21
N ASP A 326 -8.27 4.60 17.32
CA ASP A 326 -7.27 4.32 16.30
C ASP A 326 -7.73 3.41 15.13
N LEU A 327 -8.90 2.74 15.16
CA LEU A 327 -9.31 1.82 14.08
C LEU A 327 -9.39 2.51 12.71
N ALA A 328 -9.91 3.73 12.66
CA ALA A 328 -9.99 4.49 11.42
C ALA A 328 -8.60 4.89 10.89
N ALA A 329 -7.65 5.18 11.78
CA ALA A 329 -6.25 5.40 11.42
C ALA A 329 -5.62 4.12 10.85
N TRP A 330 -5.85 2.98 11.50
CA TRP A 330 -5.40 1.67 10.98
C TRP A 330 -5.98 1.35 9.61
N ILE A 331 -7.27 1.61 9.37
CA ILE A 331 -7.87 1.37 8.06
C ILE A 331 -7.25 2.27 6.98
N ALA A 332 -7.11 3.57 7.25
CA ALA A 332 -6.59 4.54 6.30
C ALA A 332 -5.09 4.35 5.99
N VAL A 333 -4.29 3.97 7.00
CA VAL A 333 -2.83 3.83 6.89
C VAL A 333 -2.39 2.43 6.46
N PHE A 334 -3.14 1.39 6.83
CA PHE A 334 -2.75 0.00 6.61
C PHE A 334 -3.70 -0.71 5.63
N ALA A 335 -5.01 -0.76 5.91
CA ALA A 335 -5.92 -1.61 5.13
C ALA A 335 -6.14 -1.12 3.68
N LEU A 336 -6.28 0.18 3.46
CA LEU A 336 -6.38 0.74 2.10
C LEU A 336 -5.06 0.62 1.31
N PRO A 337 -3.88 1.02 1.82
CA PRO A 337 -2.68 1.12 0.99
C PRO A 337 -1.91 -0.20 0.84
N ILE A 338 -2.12 -1.19 1.72
CA ILE A 338 -1.38 -2.47 1.66
C ILE A 338 -1.64 -3.24 0.37
N ASN A 339 -2.81 -3.08 -0.26
CA ASN A 339 -3.12 -3.73 -1.53
C ASN A 339 -2.16 -3.26 -2.63
N SER A 340 -1.91 -1.95 -2.73
CA SER A 340 -0.94 -1.34 -3.65
C SER A 340 0.51 -1.78 -3.39
N ALA A 341 0.87 -2.11 -2.15
CA ALA A 341 2.19 -2.68 -1.83
C ALA A 341 2.32 -4.17 -2.20
N ILE A 342 1.20 -4.91 -2.18
CA ILE A 342 1.15 -6.35 -2.48
C ILE A 342 1.03 -6.61 -4.00
N ASN A 343 0.37 -5.74 -4.76
CA ASN A 343 0.15 -5.87 -6.20
C ASN A 343 1.42 -6.18 -7.02
N PRO A 344 2.56 -5.47 -6.85
CA PRO A 344 3.83 -5.81 -7.49
C PRO A 344 4.29 -7.26 -7.25
N ILE A 345 4.08 -7.76 -6.03
CA ILE A 345 4.45 -9.12 -5.62
C ILE A 345 3.56 -10.14 -6.34
N LEU A 346 2.24 -9.97 -6.26
CA LEU A 346 1.27 -10.90 -6.85
C LEU A 346 1.29 -10.90 -8.38
N TYR A 347 1.39 -9.74 -9.01
CA TYR A 347 1.23 -9.60 -10.46
C TYR A 347 2.54 -9.71 -11.26
N THR A 348 3.70 -9.50 -10.64
CA THR A 348 5.00 -9.56 -11.33
C THR A 348 6.03 -10.48 -10.65
N LEU A 349 6.38 -10.28 -9.37
CA LEU A 349 7.44 -11.07 -8.73
C LEU A 349 7.09 -12.56 -8.58
N ALA A 350 5.81 -12.89 -8.34
CA ALA A 350 5.31 -14.27 -8.28
C ALA A 350 5.13 -14.93 -9.67
N THR A 351 5.68 -14.36 -10.75
CA THR A 351 5.70 -15.00 -12.07
C THR A 351 6.95 -15.89 -12.22
N PRO A 352 6.86 -17.07 -12.87
CA PRO A 352 8.03 -17.96 -13.03
C PRO A 352 9.23 -17.25 -13.69
N LYS A 353 8.99 -16.44 -14.73
CA LYS A 353 10.03 -15.64 -15.41
C LYS A 353 10.78 -14.71 -14.44
N ALA A 354 10.05 -14.03 -13.55
CA ALA A 354 10.65 -13.13 -12.56
C ALA A 354 11.39 -13.90 -11.47
N GLN A 355 10.82 -15.02 -10.99
CA GLN A 355 11.45 -15.87 -9.98
C GLN A 355 12.75 -16.51 -10.48
N GLU A 356 12.80 -16.95 -11.73
CA GLU A 356 13.98 -17.53 -12.36
C GLU A 356 15.11 -16.50 -12.52
N TYR A 357 14.80 -15.34 -13.11
CA TYR A 357 15.77 -14.26 -13.29
C TYR A 357 16.27 -13.69 -11.96
N LEU A 358 15.36 -13.39 -11.02
CA LEU A 358 15.72 -12.84 -9.72
C LEU A 358 16.45 -13.88 -8.86
N GLY A 359 16.07 -15.16 -8.96
CA GLY A 359 16.77 -16.27 -8.31
C GLY A 359 18.21 -16.40 -8.80
N SER A 360 18.44 -16.31 -10.12
CA SER A 360 19.79 -16.28 -10.72
C SER A 360 20.62 -15.11 -10.21
N LYS A 361 20.06 -13.89 -10.18
CA LYS A 361 20.74 -12.69 -9.68
C LYS A 361 21.01 -12.74 -8.16
N ILE A 362 20.08 -13.26 -7.35
CA ILE A 362 20.28 -13.46 -5.91
C ILE A 362 21.33 -14.53 -5.64
N ALA A 363 21.39 -15.61 -6.44
CA ALA A 363 22.43 -16.63 -6.32
C ALA A 363 23.82 -16.03 -6.62
N MET A 364 23.94 -15.26 -7.71
CA MET A 364 25.15 -14.53 -8.08
C MET A 364 25.59 -13.49 -7.02
N LEU A 365 24.63 -12.77 -6.43
CA LEU A 365 24.94 -11.83 -5.33
C LEU A 365 25.37 -12.57 -4.06
N ARG A 366 24.74 -13.71 -3.73
CA ARG A 366 25.14 -14.55 -2.58
C ARG A 366 26.52 -15.16 -2.76
N SER A 367 26.91 -15.59 -3.97
CA SER A 367 28.27 -16.08 -4.23
C SER A 367 29.30 -14.95 -4.18
N PHE A 368 28.97 -13.75 -4.68
CA PHE A 368 29.83 -12.57 -4.56
C PHE A 368 30.02 -12.13 -3.11
N ILE A 369 28.94 -12.08 -2.32
CA ILE A 369 29.03 -11.78 -0.87
C ILE A 369 29.85 -12.86 -0.15
N ARG A 370 29.59 -14.15 -0.41
CA ARG A 370 30.33 -15.25 0.23
C ARG A 370 31.83 -15.23 -0.12
N SER A 371 32.20 -14.92 -1.36
CA SER A 371 33.62 -14.77 -1.75
C SER A 371 34.27 -13.53 -1.13
N THR A 372 33.54 -12.42 -0.99
CA THR A 372 34.03 -11.22 -0.30
C THR A 372 34.32 -11.49 1.18
N PHE A 373 33.46 -12.25 1.88
CA PHE A 373 33.69 -12.62 3.27
C PHE A 373 34.78 -13.69 3.45
N HIS A 374 34.87 -14.71 2.59
CA HIS A 374 35.95 -15.72 2.70
C HIS A 374 37.34 -15.16 2.37
N CYS A 375 37.43 -14.07 1.59
CA CYS A 375 38.69 -13.39 1.35
C CYS A 375 39.23 -12.65 2.59
N SER A 376 38.40 -12.48 3.64
CA SER A 376 38.81 -11.86 4.91
C SER A 376 39.42 -12.85 5.91
N GLU A 377 39.16 -14.16 5.77
CA GLU A 377 39.72 -15.19 6.68
C GLU A 377 41.12 -15.65 6.25
N TYR A 378 41.42 -15.65 4.94
CA TYR A 378 42.72 -16.11 4.43
C TYR A 378 43.89 -15.13 4.65
N GLN A 379 43.65 -13.93 5.19
CA GLN A 379 44.71 -12.95 5.48
C GLN A 379 45.30 -13.04 6.90
N GLU A 380 44.74 -13.86 7.80
CA GLU A 380 45.32 -14.04 9.15
C GLU A 380 46.24 -15.26 9.29
N GLU A 381 46.18 -16.27 8.40
CA GLU A 381 46.98 -17.51 8.53
C GLU A 381 48.34 -17.54 7.81
N GLN A 382 48.75 -16.48 7.07
CA GLN A 382 50.03 -16.48 6.33
C GLN A 382 51.18 -15.69 6.99
N GLN A 383 51.11 -15.43 8.31
CA GLN A 383 52.18 -14.70 9.02
C GLN A 383 52.80 -15.51 10.16
N GLN A 384 53.34 -16.69 9.83
CA GLN A 384 54.14 -17.50 10.76
C GLN A 384 55.51 -17.88 10.17
N ASP A 385 56.51 -17.10 10.60
CA ASP A 385 57.98 -17.26 10.59
C ASP A 385 58.67 -18.15 9.50
N PRO A 386 59.27 -17.57 8.44
CA PRO A 386 60.18 -18.28 7.55
C PRO A 386 61.60 -18.35 8.15
N ARG A 387 61.79 -19.19 9.17
CA ARG A 387 63.11 -19.52 9.74
C ARG A 387 63.26 -21.00 10.05
N GLU A 388 63.46 -21.78 9.00
CA GLU A 388 64.31 -22.99 9.01
C GLU A 388 64.66 -23.34 7.54
N ILE A 389 65.88 -22.97 7.15
CA ILE A 389 66.57 -23.46 5.95
C ILE A 389 67.86 -24.12 6.47
N GLU A 390 68.28 -25.22 5.82
CA GLU A 390 69.30 -26.20 6.29
C GLU A 390 68.67 -27.17 7.31
N ASP A 391 68.31 -28.40 6.94
CA ASP A 391 69.27 -29.47 6.60
C ASP A 391 68.68 -30.60 5.72
N ASN A 392 69.56 -31.44 5.18
CA ASN A 392 69.36 -32.69 4.42
C ASN A 392 68.83 -32.58 2.98
N GLY A 393 69.75 -32.80 2.03
CA GLY A 393 69.43 -33.08 0.63
C GLY A 393 69.46 -34.58 0.29
N GLN A 394 69.48 -34.86 -1.02
CA GLN A 394 69.66 -36.17 -1.66
C GLN A 394 68.56 -37.22 -1.43
N GLN A 395 67.68 -37.38 -2.43
CA GLN A 395 67.75 -38.57 -3.29
C GLN A 395 67.09 -38.33 -4.66
N VAL A 396 67.55 -39.09 -5.66
CA VAL A 396 67.20 -39.03 -7.10
C VAL A 396 66.68 -40.44 -7.50
N ASP A 397 66.12 -40.57 -8.71
CA ASP A 397 65.62 -41.79 -9.40
C ASP A 397 64.19 -42.25 -9.04
N GLN A 398 63.37 -42.87 -9.92
CA GLN A 398 63.30 -42.99 -11.41
C GLN A 398 61.90 -43.57 -11.80
N GLN A 399 61.67 -43.88 -13.10
CA GLN A 399 60.52 -44.61 -13.71
C GLN A 399 59.22 -43.78 -13.89
N GLU A 400 58.65 -43.48 -15.08
CA GLU A 400 58.69 -44.00 -16.48
C GLU A 400 57.61 -45.06 -16.84
N GLY A 401 56.82 -44.80 -17.91
CA GLY A 401 55.75 -45.66 -18.50
C GLY A 401 54.42 -45.73 -17.71
N GLU A 402 53.23 -46.05 -18.22
CA GLU A 402 52.59 -46.25 -19.55
C GLU A 402 51.05 -46.35 -19.29
N ALA A 403 50.08 -46.20 -20.21
CA ALA A 403 50.03 -45.65 -21.57
C ALA A 403 48.59 -45.23 -21.96
N VAL A 404 48.50 -44.20 -22.81
CA VAL A 404 47.67 -44.08 -24.04
C VAL A 404 46.70 -45.25 -24.36
N GLU A 405 45.39 -44.97 -24.51
CA GLU A 405 44.74 -45.03 -25.85
C GLU A 405 43.44 -44.21 -25.92
N MET A 406 43.19 -43.62 -27.09
CA MET A 406 42.02 -42.86 -27.48
C MET A 406 41.47 -43.50 -28.75
N GLN A 407 40.20 -43.93 -28.78
CA GLN A 407 39.54 -44.29 -30.03
C GLN A 407 38.11 -43.76 -30.15
N ILE A 408 37.78 -43.40 -31.39
CA ILE A 408 36.64 -42.58 -31.83
C ILE A 408 35.81 -43.41 -32.82
N LEU A 409 34.51 -43.05 -32.95
CA LEU A 409 33.52 -43.34 -34.01
C LEU A 409 32.40 -44.34 -33.66
N GLY A 410 31.17 -43.97 -34.07
CA GLY A 410 30.02 -44.89 -34.11
C GLY A 410 28.65 -44.29 -33.75
N LEU A 411 28.13 -43.33 -34.53
CA LEU A 411 26.68 -43.05 -34.58
C LEU A 411 25.98 -44.05 -35.55
N PRO A 412 24.64 -44.06 -35.68
CA PRO A 412 23.72 -44.83 -34.85
C PRO A 412 22.93 -45.87 -35.67
N HIS A 413 22.15 -46.73 -35.01
CA HIS A 413 21.14 -47.55 -35.70
C HIS A 413 19.73 -47.30 -35.13
N PRO A 414 18.73 -46.95 -35.95
CA PRO A 414 17.32 -47.07 -35.61
C PRO A 414 16.79 -48.44 -36.03
N ASP A 415 15.83 -48.99 -35.28
CA ASP A 415 14.99 -50.09 -35.76
C ASP A 415 13.52 -49.87 -35.38
N GLN A 416 12.64 -50.29 -36.28
CA GLN A 416 11.18 -50.19 -36.16
C GLN A 416 10.58 -51.58 -35.93
N GLY A 417 9.60 -51.65 -35.03
CA GLY A 417 8.42 -52.53 -35.09
C GLY A 417 8.57 -54.05 -35.28
N VAL A 418 8.11 -54.80 -34.27
CA VAL A 418 6.86 -55.57 -34.36
C VAL A 418 6.05 -55.34 -33.07
#